data_AF-A0A2J6SSG7-F1
#
_entry.id   AF-A0A2J6SSG7-F1
#
_cell.length_a   1.000
_cell.length_b   1.000
_cell.length_c   1.000
_cell.angle_alpha   90.00
_cell.angle_beta   90.00
_cell.angle_gamma   90.00
#
_symmetry.space_group_name_H-M   'P 1'
#
loop_
_entity.id
_entity.type
_entity.pdbx_description
1 polymer ?
#
loop_
_entity_poly.entity_id
_entity_poly.type
_entity_poly.pdbx_seq_one_letter_code
_entity_poly.pdbx_strand_id
1 'polypeptide(L)'
;MLCSDLLIELEKPLSSSTPHLPEKQCQVVKKEYHEFLASTVQFLHEVQERQMLWHWGPYSPVFNALVWMQGLWASRQANNQNRSFIEQQMGLYSATGCFGKSQEVLRRDVELVEYMNDLIDTFN
;
A
#
# COMPACT_ATOMS: atom_id res chain seq x y z
N MET A 1 -14.26 -6.04 8.69
CA MET A 1 -12.97 -5.47 9.12
C MET A 1 -13.10 -3.97 9.07
N LEU A 2 -13.01 -3.31 10.21
CA LEU A 2 -12.97 -1.85 10.26
C LEU A 2 -11.55 -1.40 9.87
N CYS A 3 -11.39 -0.27 9.19
CA CYS A 3 -10.07 0.27 8.80
C CYS A 3 -9.07 0.37 9.96
N SER A 4 -9.57 0.50 11.19
CA SER A 4 -8.79 0.47 12.43
C SER A 4 -8.08 -0.86 12.67
N ASP A 5 -8.70 -1.99 12.34
CA ASP A 5 -8.10 -3.32 12.54
C ASP A 5 -6.91 -3.51 11.59
N LEU A 6 -7.05 -3.02 10.36
CA LEU A 6 -5.97 -3.04 9.37
C LEU A 6 -4.79 -2.15 9.82
N LEU A 7 -5.07 -0.95 10.32
CA LEU A 7 -4.04 -0.04 10.85
C LEU A 7 -3.29 -0.67 12.03
N ILE A 8 -3.98 -1.34 12.95
CA ILE A 8 -3.38 -2.04 14.08
C ILE A 8 -2.48 -3.19 13.62
N GLU A 9 -2.88 -3.95 12.59
CA GLU A 9 -2.05 -5.01 12.03
C GLU A 9 -0.77 -4.48 11.37
N LEU A 10 -0.84 -3.30 10.73
CA LEU A 10 0.31 -2.62 10.13
C LEU A 10 1.28 -2.02 11.14
N GLU A 11 0.81 -1.73 12.36
CA GLU A 11 1.65 -1.23 13.45
C GLU A 11 2.46 -2.33 14.15
N LYS A 12 2.13 -3.61 13.94
CA LYS A 12 2.82 -4.71 14.61
C LYS A 12 4.30 -4.80 14.19
N PRO A 13 5.23 -5.00 15.15
CA PRO A 13 6.64 -5.19 14.84
C PRO A 13 6.87 -6.39 13.93
N LEU A 14 7.62 -6.19 12.86
CA LEU A 14 8.10 -7.28 12.01
C LEU A 14 9.04 -8.18 12.85
N SER A 15 8.54 -9.32 13.30
CA SER A 15 9.35 -10.34 13.97
C SER A 15 10.37 -10.90 12.99
N SER A 16 11.66 -10.72 13.29
CA SER A 16 12.77 -11.21 12.48
C SER A 16 13.06 -12.68 12.78
N SER A 17 12.26 -13.57 12.22
CA SER A 17 12.60 -14.99 12.11
C SER A 17 12.45 -15.42 10.66
N THR A 18 13.44 -16.16 10.15
CA THR A 18 13.53 -16.55 8.74
C THR A 18 13.09 -18.00 8.58
N PRO A 19 11.81 -18.30 8.36
CA PRO A 19 11.41 -19.53 7.71
C PRO A 19 11.31 -19.27 6.21
N HIS A 20 12.15 -19.93 5.41
CA HIS A 20 11.82 -20.13 4.00
C HIS A 20 10.51 -20.90 3.93
N LEU A 21 9.46 -20.25 3.43
CA LEU A 21 8.15 -20.89 3.32
C LEU A 21 8.18 -21.96 2.21
N PRO A 22 7.54 -23.12 2.42
CA PRO A 22 7.26 -24.09 1.36
C PRO A 22 6.57 -23.46 0.15
N GLU A 23 6.81 -24.01 -1.04
CA GLU A 23 6.32 -23.44 -2.32
C GLU A 23 4.80 -23.19 -2.36
N LYS A 24 4.00 -24.10 -1.79
CA LYS A 24 2.54 -23.91 -1.68
C LYS A 24 2.15 -22.70 -0.85
N GLN A 25 2.91 -22.38 0.19
CA GLN A 25 2.68 -21.19 1.02
C GLN A 25 3.13 -19.92 0.30
N CYS A 26 4.18 -20.00 -0.53
CA CYS A 26 4.56 -18.88 -1.38
C CYS A 26 3.53 -18.52 -2.45
N GLN A 27 2.79 -19.50 -2.99
CA GLN A 27 1.67 -19.20 -3.89
C GLN A 27 0.57 -18.41 -3.17
N VAL A 28 0.25 -18.78 -1.92
CA VAL A 28 -0.74 -18.06 -1.10
C VAL A 28 -0.26 -16.63 -0.81
N VAL A 29 0.98 -16.46 -0.32
CA VAL A 29 1.54 -15.14 0.00
C VAL A 29 1.53 -14.21 -1.22
N LYS A 30 1.93 -14.71 -2.40
CA LYS A 30 1.90 -13.93 -3.64
C LYS A 30 0.49 -13.57 -4.05
N LYS A 31 -0.44 -14.53 -3.96
CA LYS A 31 -1.84 -14.31 -4.28
C LYS A 31 -2.44 -13.22 -3.38
N GLU A 32 -2.28 -13.33 -2.07
CA GLU A 32 -2.80 -12.34 -1.12
C GLU A 32 -2.19 -10.95 -1.35
N TYR A 33 -0.88 -10.88 -1.64
CA TYR A 33 -0.22 -9.65 -2.02
C TYR A 33 -0.84 -9.01 -3.28
N HIS A 34 -1.05 -9.80 -4.34
CA HIS A 34 -1.66 -9.29 -5.58
C HIS A 34 -3.13 -8.90 -5.39
N GLU A 35 -3.89 -9.65 -4.58
CA GLU A 35 -5.28 -9.33 -4.24
C GLU A 35 -5.39 -8.04 -3.43
N PHE A 36 -4.46 -7.82 -2.49
CA PHE A 36 -4.35 -6.56 -1.76
C PHE A 36 -4.13 -5.39 -2.73
N LEU A 37 -3.11 -5.46 -3.59
CA LEU A 37 -2.83 -4.41 -4.57
C LEU A 37 -4.01 -4.17 -5.52
N ALA A 38 -4.64 -5.24 -6.03
CA ALA A 38 -5.79 -5.13 -6.92
C ALA A 38 -6.96 -4.42 -6.24
N SER A 39 -7.19 -4.72 -4.95
CA SER A 39 -8.23 -4.07 -4.16
C SER A 39 -7.93 -2.59 -3.93
N THR A 40 -6.66 -2.24 -3.68
CA THR A 40 -6.24 -0.84 -3.55
C THR A 40 -6.41 -0.08 -4.87
N VAL A 41 -5.99 -0.67 -5.99
CA VAL A 41 -6.18 -0.07 -7.32
C VAL A 41 -7.65 0.14 -7.65
N GLN A 42 -8.52 -0.83 -7.35
CA GLN A 42 -9.96 -0.68 -7.54
C GLN A 42 -10.51 0.46 -6.70
N PHE A 43 -10.11 0.57 -5.42
CA PHE A 43 -10.52 1.68 -4.57
C PHE A 43 -10.10 3.04 -5.15
N LEU A 44 -8.85 3.18 -5.59
CA LEU A 44 -8.36 4.42 -6.21
C LEU A 44 -9.11 4.75 -7.50
N HIS A 45 -9.43 3.73 -8.31
CA HIS A 45 -10.23 3.90 -9.52
C HIS A 45 -11.64 4.41 -9.22
N GLU A 46 -12.29 3.88 -8.18
CA GLU A 46 -13.60 4.38 -7.74
C GLU A 46 -13.55 5.83 -7.26
N VAL A 47 -12.44 6.25 -6.64
CA VAL A 47 -12.21 7.66 -6.27
C VAL A 47 -12.01 8.51 -7.53
N GLN A 48 -11.22 8.04 -8.49
CA GLN A 48 -10.98 8.71 -9.77
C GLN A 48 -12.28 8.95 -10.53
N GLU A 49 -13.12 7.93 -10.71
CA GLU A 49 -14.39 8.06 -11.42
C GLU A 49 -15.30 9.11 -10.77
N ARG A 50 -15.35 9.13 -9.43
CA ARG A 50 -16.12 10.15 -8.71
C ARG A 50 -15.49 11.52 -8.79
N GLN A 51 -14.16 11.62 -8.81
CA GLN A 51 -13.47 12.89 -9.01
C GLN A 51 -13.78 13.48 -10.39
N MET A 52 -13.77 12.66 -11.44
CA MET A 52 -14.13 13.07 -12.80
C MET A 52 -15.59 13.53 -12.92
N LEU A 53 -16.48 13.01 -12.07
CA LEU A 53 -17.89 13.40 -12.06
C LEU A 53 -18.13 14.67 -11.23
N TRP A 54 -17.59 14.71 -10.01
CA TRP A 54 -17.95 15.72 -9.01
C TRP A 54 -16.97 16.90 -8.95
N HIS A 55 -15.79 16.76 -9.56
CA HIS A 55 -14.77 17.80 -9.66
C HIS A 55 -14.45 18.39 -8.28
N TRP A 56 -14.09 17.53 -7.33
CA TRP A 56 -13.69 18.00 -6.01
C TRP A 56 -12.41 18.85 -6.12
N GLY A 57 -12.39 19.95 -5.38
CA GLY A 57 -11.20 20.80 -5.27
C GLY A 57 -10.23 20.33 -4.17
N PRO A 58 -9.12 21.07 -3.98
CA PRO A 58 -8.03 20.71 -3.08
C PRO A 58 -8.38 20.88 -1.59
N TYR A 59 -9.54 21.45 -1.28
CA TYR A 59 -10.05 21.58 0.09
C TYR A 59 -11.06 20.49 0.45
N SER A 60 -11.31 19.54 -0.46
CA SER A 60 -12.27 18.47 -0.21
C SER A 60 -11.73 17.47 0.83
N PRO A 61 -12.63 16.85 1.62
CA PRO A 61 -12.24 15.74 2.50
C PRO A 61 -11.60 14.57 1.76
N VAL A 62 -12.00 14.35 0.50
CA VAL A 62 -11.46 13.28 -0.36
C VAL A 62 -10.01 13.56 -0.73
N PHE A 63 -9.70 14.79 -1.15
CA PHE A 63 -8.31 15.20 -1.40
C PHE A 63 -7.43 14.98 -0.17
N ASN A 64 -7.87 15.46 1.00
CA ASN A 64 -7.12 15.32 2.24
C ASN A 64 -6.87 13.85 2.60
N ALA A 65 -7.89 12.99 2.44
CA ALA A 65 -7.75 11.56 2.69
C ALA A 65 -6.79 10.87 1.71
N LEU A 66 -6.81 11.27 0.44
CA LEU A 66 -5.93 10.71 -0.59
C LEU A 66 -4.48 11.14 -0.39
N VAL A 67 -4.23 12.43 -0.11
CA VAL A 67 -2.90 12.94 0.26
C VAL A 67 -2.38 12.25 1.52
N TRP A 68 -3.23 12.03 2.52
CA TRP A 68 -2.86 11.29 3.72
C TRP A 68 -2.51 9.83 3.42
N MET A 69 -3.30 9.14 2.60
CA MET A 69 -3.03 7.76 2.17
C MET A 69 -1.71 7.66 1.39
N GLN A 70 -1.48 8.58 0.45
CA GLN A 70 -0.22 8.69 -0.28
C GLN A 70 0.96 8.91 0.67
N GLY A 71 0.78 9.79 1.66
CA GLY A 71 1.76 10.07 2.71
C GLY A 71 2.09 8.84 3.54
N LEU A 72 1.10 8.04 3.95
CA LEU A 72 1.35 6.77 4.65
C LEU A 72 2.13 5.78 3.77
N TRP A 73 1.82 5.76 2.47
CA TRP A 73 2.45 4.83 1.55
C TRP A 73 3.93 5.16 1.33
N ALA A 74 4.22 6.43 1.05
CA ALA A 74 5.54 6.89 0.58
C ALA A 74 6.41 7.56 1.66
N SER A 75 5.81 8.16 2.70
CA SER A 75 6.55 8.94 3.70
C SER A 75 7.08 8.07 4.84
N ARG A 76 8.27 8.44 5.33
CA ARG A 76 8.87 7.90 6.55
C ARG A 76 8.44 8.63 7.82
N GLN A 77 7.81 9.80 7.69
CA GLN A 77 7.52 10.65 8.84
C GLN A 77 6.31 10.13 9.61
N ALA A 78 6.54 9.83 10.90
CA ALA A 78 5.54 9.61 11.94
C ALA A 78 4.79 8.27 11.98
N ASN A 79 5.43 7.15 11.62
CA ASN A 79 4.97 5.85 12.14
C ASN A 79 5.93 5.29 13.21
N ASN A 80 5.43 4.39 14.05
CA ASN A 80 6.15 3.82 15.19
C ASN A 80 7.46 3.09 14.79
N GLN A 81 7.68 2.85 13.50
CA GLN A 81 8.83 2.14 12.95
C GLN A 81 9.78 3.03 12.11
N ASN A 82 9.48 4.33 11.92
CA ASN A 82 10.17 5.24 11.00
C ASN A 82 10.34 4.68 9.57
N ARG A 83 9.35 3.94 9.07
CA ARG A 83 9.38 3.29 7.75
C ARG A 83 8.17 3.72 6.92
N SER A 84 8.32 3.93 5.62
CA SER A 84 7.16 3.99 4.72
C SER A 84 6.43 2.65 4.67
N PHE A 85 5.17 2.62 4.23
CA PHE A 85 4.45 1.36 4.01
C PHE A 85 5.20 0.46 3.02
N ILE A 86 5.82 1.03 1.98
CA ILE A 86 6.70 0.30 1.05
C ILE A 86 7.82 -0.42 1.81
N GLU A 87 8.50 0.27 2.72
CA GLU A 87 9.59 -0.32 3.51
C GLU A 87 9.09 -1.41 4.47
N GLN A 88 7.86 -1.29 4.99
CA GLN A 88 7.24 -2.34 5.77
C GLN A 88 6.92 -3.57 4.91
N GLN A 89 6.31 -3.39 3.73
CA GLN A 89 6.00 -4.49 2.81
C GLN A 89 7.27 -5.18 2.31
N MET A 90 8.30 -4.41 1.95
CA MET A 90 9.61 -4.96 1.60
C MET A 90 10.20 -5.79 2.73
N GLY A 91 10.13 -5.31 3.98
CA GLY A 91 10.54 -6.07 5.16
C GLY A 91 9.74 -7.36 5.33
N LEU A 92 8.41 -7.26 5.30
CA LEU A 92 7.49 -8.38 5.46
C LEU A 92 7.72 -9.48 4.42
N TYR A 93 7.70 -9.12 3.13
CA TYR A 93 7.78 -10.09 2.06
C TYR A 93 9.20 -10.60 1.84
N SER A 94 10.24 -9.82 2.13
CA SER A 94 11.63 -10.33 2.12
C SER A 94 11.82 -11.48 3.11
N ALA A 95 11.21 -11.39 4.30
CA ALA A 95 11.29 -12.43 5.33
C ALA A 95 10.68 -13.78 4.88
N THR A 96 9.73 -13.77 3.95
CA THR A 96 9.10 -14.99 3.41
C THR A 96 10.00 -15.74 2.40
N GLY A 97 10.92 -15.03 1.75
CA GLY A 97 11.71 -15.53 0.62
C GLY A 97 10.91 -15.80 -0.67
N CYS A 98 9.58 -15.60 -0.66
CA CYS A 98 8.70 -16.02 -1.75
C CYS A 98 8.89 -15.23 -3.05
N PHE A 99 9.31 -13.97 -2.94
CA PHE A 99 9.60 -13.11 -4.10
C PHE A 99 11.05 -13.25 -4.61
N GLY A 100 11.90 -14.04 -3.93
CA GLY A 100 13.27 -14.30 -4.35
C GLY A 100 14.09 -13.02 -4.55
N LYS A 101 14.75 -12.90 -5.71
CA LYS A 101 15.51 -11.70 -6.11
C LYS A 101 14.64 -10.64 -6.82
N SER A 102 13.34 -10.89 -6.96
CA SER A 102 12.44 -9.98 -7.65
C SER A 102 12.28 -8.68 -6.85
N GLN A 103 12.39 -7.54 -7.53
CA GLN A 103 12.01 -6.23 -6.98
C GLN A 103 10.52 -5.94 -7.18
N GLU A 104 9.71 -6.97 -7.40
CA GLU A 104 8.29 -6.84 -7.68
C GLU A 104 7.54 -6.09 -6.59
N VAL A 105 7.82 -6.38 -5.31
CA VAL A 105 7.16 -5.72 -4.19
C VAL A 105 7.36 -4.21 -4.29
N LEU A 106 8.62 -3.77 -4.30
CA LEU A 106 8.99 -2.37 -4.45
C LEU A 106 8.39 -1.73 -5.72
N ARG A 107 8.50 -2.40 -6.87
CA ARG A 107 8.02 -1.84 -8.15
C ARG A 107 6.52 -1.57 -8.12
N ARG A 108 5.72 -2.54 -7.66
CA ARG A 108 4.27 -2.41 -7.62
C ARG A 108 3.79 -1.39 -6.59
N ASP A 109 4.48 -1.32 -5.46
CA ASP A 109 4.23 -0.28 -4.46
C ASP A 109 4.50 1.13 -5.00
N VAL A 110 5.58 1.31 -5.76
CA VAL A 110 5.88 2.58 -6.43
C VAL A 110 4.82 2.91 -7.49
N GLU A 111 4.39 1.95 -8.31
CA GLU A 111 3.30 2.13 -9.28
C GLU A 111 2.01 2.64 -8.61
N LEU A 112 1.70 2.17 -7.40
CA LEU A 112 0.53 2.62 -6.66
C LEU A 112 0.69 4.05 -6.12
N VAL A 113 1.90 4.42 -5.66
CA VAL A 113 2.21 5.80 -5.26
C VAL A 113 2.11 6.76 -6.44
N GLU A 114 2.63 6.37 -7.60
CA GLU A 114 2.49 7.14 -8.85
C GLU A 114 1.03 7.36 -9.20
N TYR A 115 0.20 6.32 -9.15
CA TYR A 115 -1.23 6.45 -9.39
C TYR A 115 -1.91 7.41 -8.38
N MET A 116 -1.57 7.32 -7.09
CA MET A 116 -2.10 8.27 -6.11
C MET A 116 -1.67 9.71 -6.40
N ASN A 117 -0.42 9.95 -6.80
CA ASN A 117 0.05 11.29 -7.16
C ASN A 117 -0.72 11.84 -8.37
N ASP A 118 -0.86 11.05 -9.43
CA ASP A 118 -1.61 11.44 -10.63
C ASP A 118 -3.06 11.77 -10.29
N LEU A 119 -3.69 10.97 -9.42
CA LEU A 119 -5.05 11.23 -8.98
C LEU A 119 -5.14 12.50 -8.12
N ILE A 120 -4.20 12.73 -7.20
CA ILE A 120 -4.13 13.96 -6.38
C ILE A 120 -4.05 15.20 -7.29
N ASP A 121 -3.24 15.14 -8.35
CA ASP A 121 -3.06 16.25 -9.28
C ASP A 121 -4.33 16.65 -10.02
N THR A 122 -5.32 15.74 -10.13
CA THR A 122 -6.63 16.02 -10.74
C THR A 122 -7.56 16.87 -9.86
N PHE A 123 -7.19 17.15 -8.61
CA PHE A 123 -7.97 17.99 -7.68
C PHE A 123 -7.55 19.46 -7.71
N ASN A 124 -6.57 19.83 -8.56
CA ASN A 124 -6.08 21.20 -8.72
C ASN A 124 -7.07 22.13 -9.44
#